data_AF-A0A973L6V7-F1
#
_entry.id   AF-A0A973L6V7-F1
#
_cell.length_a   1.000
_cell.length_b   1.000
_cell.length_c   1.000
_cell.angle_alpha   90.00
_cell.angle_beta   90.00
_cell.angle_gamma   90.00
#
_symmetry.space_group_name_H-M   'P 1'
#
loop_
_entity.id
_entity.type
_entity.pdbx_description
1 polymer ?
#
loop_
_entity_poly.entity_id
_entity_poly.type
_entity_poly.pdbx_seq_one_letter_code
_entity_poly.pdbx_strand_id
1 'polypeptide(L)'
;MTSPTSDKDLLALFDARMRATAEPDEPGARIERADGVVRQVGAGPRDWHGVVYSELDAATADAAIAAQIGYFGALHGPGSEFEWKAYRHDRPADLGARLTAAGFDAGEPETLFVAEITRLADGLPDRPPAGVTLRPVTAAADADLVA
;
A
#
# COMPACT_ATOMS: atom_id res chain seq x y z
N MET A 1 -8.20 -19.31 12.45
CA MET A 1 -9.01 -18.26 11.79
C MET A 1 -9.97 -18.96 10.85
N THR A 2 -11.26 -18.65 10.92
CA THR A 2 -12.24 -19.07 9.91
C THR A 2 -11.93 -18.39 8.58
N SER A 3 -12.02 -19.13 7.49
CA SER A 3 -11.85 -18.56 6.15
C SER A 3 -12.89 -17.46 5.92
N PRO A 4 -12.52 -16.32 5.30
CA PRO A 4 -13.47 -15.26 4.97
C PRO A 4 -14.55 -15.82 4.02
N THR A 5 -15.81 -15.44 4.25
CA THR A 5 -16.97 -16.00 3.55
C THR A 5 -17.63 -15.02 2.57
N SER A 6 -17.10 -13.80 2.44
CA SER A 6 -17.57 -12.78 1.49
C SER A 6 -16.44 -11.84 1.04
N ASP A 7 -16.65 -11.11 -0.07
CA ASP A 7 -15.72 -10.09 -0.57
C ASP A 7 -15.42 -9.02 0.49
N LYS A 8 -16.44 -8.61 1.24
CA LYS A 8 -16.28 -7.65 2.34
C LYS A 8 -15.36 -8.18 3.44
N ASP A 9 -15.48 -9.47 3.78
CA ASP A 9 -14.62 -10.09 4.79
C ASP A 9 -13.19 -10.25 4.28
N LEU A 10 -13.01 -10.51 2.97
CA LEU A 10 -11.70 -10.53 2.31
C LEU A 10 -11.04 -9.15 2.32
N LEU A 11 -11.78 -8.09 2.00
CA LEU A 11 -11.27 -6.71 2.03
C LEU A 11 -10.90 -6.29 3.46
N ALA A 12 -11.74 -6.60 4.45
CA ALA A 12 -11.43 -6.32 5.85
C ALA A 12 -10.19 -7.08 6.34
N LEU A 13 -10.02 -8.34 5.92
CA LEU A 13 -8.82 -9.12 6.24
C LEU A 13 -7.58 -8.55 5.55
N PHE A 14 -7.68 -8.14 4.30
CA PHE A 14 -6.62 -7.47 3.56
C PHE A 14 -6.20 -6.18 4.27
N ASP A 15 -7.16 -5.32 4.62
CA ASP A 15 -6.90 -4.08 5.33
C ASP A 15 -6.22 -4.35 6.68
N ALA A 16 -6.76 -5.27 7.48
CA ALA A 16 -6.23 -5.59 8.80
C ALA A 16 -4.80 -6.15 8.76
N ARG A 17 -4.48 -6.99 7.76
CA ARG A 17 -3.22 -7.76 7.73
C ARG A 17 -2.13 -7.15 6.86
N MET A 18 -2.50 -6.49 5.77
CA MET A 18 -1.55 -5.92 4.81
C MET A 18 -1.36 -4.42 5.00
N ARG A 19 -2.41 -3.69 5.40
CA ARG A 19 -2.40 -2.22 5.41
C ARG A 19 -2.27 -1.65 6.82
N ALA A 20 -3.17 -2.02 7.74
CA ALA A 20 -3.18 -1.52 9.11
C ALA A 20 -1.95 -1.97 9.92
N THR A 21 -1.45 -3.17 9.67
CA THR A 21 -0.23 -3.73 10.27
C THR A 21 0.97 -3.69 9.33
N ALA A 22 0.98 -2.80 8.33
CA ALA A 22 2.09 -2.69 7.40
C ALA A 22 3.44 -2.54 8.14
N GLU A 23 4.46 -3.17 7.56
CA GLU A 23 5.87 -3.08 7.92
C GLU A 23 6.61 -2.29 6.82
N PRO A 24 7.81 -1.73 7.09
CA PRO A 24 8.57 -1.02 6.07
C PRO A 24 8.86 -1.93 4.87
N ASP A 25 8.63 -1.44 3.65
CA ASP A 25 8.85 -2.22 2.43
C ASP A 25 10.32 -2.22 1.94
N GLU A 26 11.15 -1.34 2.49
CA GLU A 26 12.57 -1.19 2.13
C GLU A 26 13.47 -0.97 3.37
N PRO A 27 14.77 -1.32 3.28
CA PRO A 27 15.72 -1.08 4.36
C PRO A 27 15.84 0.41 4.72
N GLY A 28 15.62 0.73 6.00
CA GLY A 28 15.74 2.10 6.52
C GLY A 28 14.47 2.93 6.43
N ALA A 29 13.46 2.49 5.68
CA ALA A 29 12.13 3.07 5.78
C ALA A 29 11.52 2.78 7.15
N ARG A 30 10.53 3.60 7.52
CA ARG A 30 9.76 3.43 8.75
C ARG A 30 8.27 3.53 8.49
N ILE A 31 7.51 2.81 9.30
CA ILE A 31 6.07 2.93 9.36
C ILE A 31 5.69 3.77 10.57
N GLU A 32 4.86 4.79 10.36
CA GLU A 32 4.30 5.62 11.40
C GLU A 32 2.77 5.44 11.44
N ARG A 33 2.22 5.41 12.65
CA ARG A 33 0.77 5.36 12.90
C ARG A 33 0.37 6.66 13.59
N ALA A 34 -0.53 7.42 12.99
CA ALA A 34 -0.93 8.73 13.49
C ALA A 34 -2.39 8.98 13.16
N ASP A 35 -3.22 9.31 14.16
CA ASP A 35 -4.58 9.82 14.02
C ASP A 35 -5.38 9.23 12.85
N GLY A 36 -5.55 7.90 12.86
CA GLY A 36 -6.35 7.19 11.85
C GLY A 36 -5.63 6.91 10.53
N VAL A 37 -4.35 7.23 10.38
CA VAL A 37 -3.55 6.83 9.20
C VAL A 37 -2.35 5.98 9.57
N VAL A 38 -1.97 5.11 8.64
CA VAL A 38 -0.65 4.45 8.62
C VAL A 38 0.10 4.97 7.40
N ARG A 39 1.29 5.51 7.62
CA ARG A 39 2.16 6.02 6.57
C ARG A 39 3.51 5.35 6.58
N GLN A 40 4.07 5.14 5.39
CA GLN A 40 5.48 4.86 5.22
C GLN A 40 6.25 6.15 4.96
N VAL A 41 7.45 6.20 5.52
CA VAL A 41 8.44 7.21 5.22
C VAL A 41 9.74 6.54 4.83
N GLY A 42 10.11 6.66 3.55
CA GLY A 42 11.39 6.18 3.02
C GLY A 42 12.61 6.78 3.72
N ALA A 43 13.74 6.10 3.56
CA ALA A 43 14.98 6.42 4.27
C ALA A 43 15.64 7.72 3.77
N GLY A 44 15.51 7.99 2.47
CA GLY A 44 16.07 9.12 1.76
C GLY A 44 15.01 9.97 1.05
N PRO A 45 15.39 11.14 0.54
CA PRO A 45 14.44 12.10 -0.06
C PRO A 45 13.79 11.66 -1.38
N ARG A 46 14.28 10.58 -1.99
CA ARG A 46 13.77 10.03 -3.26
C ARG A 46 13.11 8.66 -3.09
N ASP A 47 13.06 8.18 -1.86
CA ASP A 47 12.49 6.89 -1.54
C ASP A 47 10.96 7.04 -1.47
N TRP A 48 10.24 5.92 -1.37
CA TRP A 48 8.79 6.00 -1.40
C TRP A 48 8.21 6.52 -0.08
N HIS A 49 7.32 7.50 -0.19
CA HIS A 49 6.59 8.11 0.91
C HIS A 49 5.10 8.02 0.62
N GLY A 50 4.30 7.59 1.60
CA GLY A 50 2.88 7.56 1.38
C GLY A 50 2.02 6.99 2.49
N VAL A 51 0.73 7.25 2.41
CA VAL A 51 -0.29 6.67 3.28
C VAL A 51 -0.69 5.31 2.70
N VAL A 52 -0.50 4.23 3.47
CA VAL A 52 -0.85 2.85 3.08
C VAL A 52 -2.21 2.41 3.61
N TYR A 53 -2.71 3.06 4.66
CA TYR A 53 -3.99 2.76 5.30
C TYR A 53 -4.59 4.02 5.92
N SER A 54 -5.92 4.09 5.91
CA SER A 54 -6.67 5.13 6.61
C SER A 54 -7.98 4.59 7.17
N GLU A 55 -8.18 4.75 8.47
CA GLU A 55 -9.42 4.51 9.19
C GLU A 55 -10.06 5.86 9.53
N LEU A 56 -10.74 6.43 8.55
CA LEU A 56 -11.30 7.78 8.63
C LEU A 56 -12.82 7.75 8.43
N ASP A 57 -13.46 8.84 8.85
CA ASP A 57 -14.86 9.13 8.58
C ASP A 57 -15.03 10.52 7.95
N ALA A 58 -16.28 10.88 7.63
CA ALA A 58 -16.58 12.16 6.99
C ALA A 58 -16.19 13.39 7.83
N ALA A 59 -16.05 13.26 9.16
CA ALA A 59 -15.69 14.36 10.05
C ALA A 59 -14.17 14.51 10.21
N THR A 60 -13.42 13.42 10.02
CA THR A 60 -11.97 13.35 10.26
C THR A 60 -11.14 13.40 8.99
N ALA A 61 -11.70 13.00 7.84
CA ALA A 61 -10.95 12.84 6.60
C ALA A 61 -10.20 14.09 6.15
N ASP A 62 -10.86 15.25 6.08
CA ASP A 62 -10.25 16.47 5.56
C ASP A 62 -9.09 16.95 6.46
N ALA A 63 -9.26 16.82 7.78
CA ALA A 63 -8.22 17.16 8.74
C ALA A 63 -7.01 16.21 8.63
N ALA A 64 -7.26 14.91 8.45
CA ALA A 64 -6.20 13.92 8.27
C ALA A 64 -5.41 14.16 6.97
N ILE A 65 -6.10 14.47 5.86
CA ILE A 65 -5.47 14.81 4.57
C ILE A 65 -4.57 16.04 4.74
N ALA A 66 -5.09 17.12 5.31
CA ALA A 66 -4.31 18.34 5.56
C ALA A 66 -3.10 18.08 6.48
N ALA A 67 -3.27 17.22 7.49
CA ALA A 67 -2.18 16.84 8.40
C ALA A 67 -1.07 16.07 7.67
N GLN A 68 -1.39 15.19 6.71
CA GLN A 68 -0.36 14.46 5.96
C GLN A 68 0.37 15.37 4.96
N ILE A 69 -0.35 16.28 4.28
CA ILE A 69 0.27 17.30 3.43
C ILE A 69 1.25 18.15 4.25
N GLY A 70 0.83 18.62 5.44
CA GLY A 70 1.69 19.38 6.34
C GLY A 70 2.88 18.58 6.85
N TYR A 71 2.68 17.31 7.19
CA TYR A 71 3.74 16.41 7.66
C TYR A 71 4.83 16.22 6.60
N PHE A 72 4.47 15.79 5.39
CA PHE A 72 5.45 15.55 4.33
C PHE A 72 6.08 16.85 3.84
N GLY A 73 5.31 17.94 3.77
CA GLY A 73 5.85 19.27 3.45
C GLY A 73 6.86 19.78 4.48
N ALA A 74 6.67 19.50 5.77
CA ALA A 74 7.64 19.83 6.80
C ALA A 74 8.89 18.93 6.75
N LEU A 75 8.72 17.66 6.37
CA LEU A 75 9.81 16.69 6.33
C LEU A 75 10.71 16.84 5.09
N HIS A 76 10.13 17.14 3.93
CA HIS A 76 10.82 17.15 2.64
C HIS A 76 10.82 18.50 1.92
N GLY A 77 10.09 19.49 2.45
CA GLY A 77 9.94 20.82 1.87
C GLY A 77 8.59 21.01 1.15
N PRO A 78 8.15 22.26 0.94
CA PRO A 78 6.88 22.54 0.27
C PRO A 78 6.81 21.95 -1.13
N GLY A 79 5.71 21.28 -1.46
CA GLY A 79 5.50 20.65 -2.77
C GLY A 79 6.17 19.29 -2.94
N SER A 80 6.69 18.69 -1.86
CA SER A 80 7.17 17.30 -1.89
C SER A 80 6.05 16.33 -2.26
N GLU A 81 6.35 15.42 -3.17
CA GLU A 81 5.41 14.38 -3.61
C GLU A 81 5.34 13.24 -2.59
N PHE A 82 4.13 12.73 -2.37
CA PHE A 82 3.87 11.48 -1.66
C PHE A 82 2.57 10.88 -2.17
N GLU A 83 2.38 9.58 -1.95
CA GLU A 83 1.21 8.85 -2.45
C GLU A 83 0.18 8.59 -1.34
N TRP A 84 -1.10 8.50 -1.71
CA TRP A 84 -2.14 7.91 -0.86
C TRP A 84 -2.71 6.67 -1.56
N LYS A 85 -2.44 5.47 -1.01
CA LYS A 85 -3.00 4.22 -1.51
C LYS A 85 -4.48 4.10 -1.11
N ALA A 86 -5.34 4.71 -1.92
CA ALA A 86 -6.78 4.75 -1.73
C ALA A 86 -7.46 3.55 -2.39
N TYR A 87 -8.30 2.87 -1.63
CA TYR A 87 -9.14 1.79 -2.14
C TYR A 87 -10.59 2.23 -2.17
N ARG A 88 -11.33 1.75 -3.17
CA ARG A 88 -12.75 2.09 -3.37
C ARG A 88 -13.67 1.69 -2.21
N HIS A 89 -13.22 0.80 -1.32
CA HIS A 89 -13.94 0.44 -0.09
C HIS A 89 -13.50 1.25 1.14
N ASP A 90 -12.50 2.11 1.01
CA ASP A 90 -12.07 2.98 2.10
C ASP A 90 -13.17 3.97 2.50
N ARG A 91 -13.10 4.43 3.75
CA ARG A 91 -14.02 5.42 4.29
C ARG A 91 -13.33 6.78 4.45
N PRO A 92 -14.08 7.88 4.29
CA PRO A 92 -15.46 7.93 3.77
C PRO A 92 -15.55 7.54 2.28
N ALA A 93 -16.74 7.20 1.78
CA ALA A 93 -16.90 6.73 0.40
C ALA A 93 -16.52 7.78 -0.66
N ASP A 94 -16.43 9.06 -0.27
CA ASP A 94 -15.97 10.18 -1.08
C ASP A 94 -14.48 10.53 -0.83
N LEU A 95 -13.70 9.67 -0.15
CA LEU A 95 -12.29 9.92 0.17
C LEU A 95 -11.46 10.28 -1.06
N GLY A 96 -11.64 9.56 -2.18
CA GLY A 96 -10.95 9.88 -3.43
C GLY A 96 -11.23 11.30 -3.93
N ALA A 97 -12.50 11.75 -3.86
CA ALA A 97 -12.87 13.10 -4.26
C ALA A 97 -12.28 14.17 -3.32
N ARG A 98 -12.19 13.87 -2.02
CA ARG A 98 -11.55 14.75 -1.02
C ARG A 98 -10.04 14.88 -1.27
N LEU A 99 -9.36 13.78 -1.58
CA LEU A 99 -7.94 13.79 -1.95
C LEU A 99 -7.73 14.67 -3.19
N THR A 100 -8.52 14.51 -4.25
CA THR A 100 -8.43 15.37 -5.43
C THR A 100 -8.69 16.84 -5.12
N ALA A 101 -9.71 17.14 -4.29
CA ALA A 101 -9.98 18.52 -3.86
C ALA A 101 -8.83 19.14 -3.05
N ALA A 102 -8.02 18.31 -2.39
CA ALA A 102 -6.83 18.73 -1.64
C ALA A 102 -5.56 18.83 -2.50
N GLY A 103 -5.64 18.55 -3.80
CA GLY A 103 -4.52 18.69 -4.75
C GLY A 103 -3.80 17.39 -5.10
N PHE A 104 -4.35 16.22 -4.78
CA PHE A 104 -3.82 14.95 -5.27
C PHE A 104 -4.31 14.66 -6.69
N ASP A 105 -3.42 14.15 -7.54
CA ASP A 105 -3.78 13.59 -8.83
C ASP A 105 -4.13 12.10 -8.68
N ALA A 106 -5.31 11.71 -9.17
CA ALA A 106 -5.71 10.31 -9.16
C ALA A 106 -4.95 9.54 -10.25
N GLY A 107 -4.19 8.52 -9.84
CA GLY A 107 -3.57 7.58 -10.77
C GLY A 107 -4.58 6.68 -11.49
N GLU A 108 -4.10 5.91 -12.46
CA GLU A 108 -4.92 4.92 -13.17
C GLU A 108 -5.51 3.89 -12.16
N PRO A 109 -6.79 3.52 -12.30
CA PRO A 109 -7.40 2.54 -11.40
C PRO A 109 -6.73 1.18 -11.48
N GLU A 110 -6.28 0.66 -10.33
CA GLU A 110 -5.75 -0.69 -10.21
C GLU A 110 -6.77 -1.67 -9.61
N THR A 111 -6.52 -2.97 -9.81
CA THR A 111 -7.35 -4.05 -9.25
C THR A 111 -6.59 -4.82 -8.18
N LEU A 112 -7.15 -4.82 -6.98
CA LEU A 112 -6.72 -5.72 -5.91
C LEU A 112 -7.15 -7.15 -6.25
N PHE A 113 -6.18 -8.04 -6.38
CA PHE A 113 -6.41 -9.48 -6.52
C PHE A 113 -6.18 -10.17 -5.19
N VAL A 114 -7.16 -10.97 -4.78
CA VAL A 114 -7.06 -11.84 -3.60
C VAL A 114 -7.39 -13.25 -4.05
N ALA A 115 -6.49 -14.19 -3.74
CA ALA A 115 -6.63 -15.58 -4.12
C ALA A 115 -6.12 -16.49 -3.01
N GLU A 116 -6.73 -17.67 -2.94
CA GLU A 116 -6.36 -18.70 -1.98
C GLU A 116 -5.20 -19.53 -2.57
N ILE A 117 -4.09 -19.60 -1.84
CA ILE A 117 -2.82 -20.12 -2.37
C ILE A 117 -2.94 -21.60 -2.78
N THR A 118 -3.63 -22.44 -2.02
CA THR A 118 -3.73 -23.87 -2.35
C THR A 118 -4.52 -24.08 -3.64
N ARG A 119 -5.60 -23.34 -3.84
CA ARG A 119 -6.35 -23.30 -5.10
C ARG A 119 -5.53 -22.81 -6.29
N LEU A 120 -4.63 -21.84 -6.10
CA LEU A 120 -3.73 -21.41 -7.17
C LEU A 120 -2.70 -22.49 -7.50
N ALA A 121 -2.15 -23.16 -6.49
CA ALA A 121 -1.14 -24.19 -6.66
C ALA A 121 -1.64 -25.37 -7.51
N ASP A 122 -2.92 -25.76 -7.36
CA ASP A 122 -3.54 -26.85 -8.14
C ASP A 122 -3.50 -26.61 -9.66
N GLY A 123 -3.43 -25.34 -10.10
CA GLY A 123 -3.40 -24.96 -11.51
C GLY A 123 -1.99 -24.68 -12.06
N LEU A 124 -0.96 -24.72 -11.22
CA LEU A 124 0.41 -24.38 -11.62
C LEU A 124 1.20 -25.64 -12.03
N PRO A 125 2.08 -25.54 -13.04
CA PRO A 125 2.98 -26.63 -13.36
C PRO A 125 4.03 -26.81 -12.25
N ASP A 126 4.39 -28.06 -11.94
CA ASP A 126 5.40 -28.39 -10.93
C ASP A 126 6.80 -27.83 -11.24
N ARG A 127 7.04 -27.43 -12.48
CA ARG A 127 8.33 -26.93 -12.97
C ARG A 127 8.13 -25.76 -13.92
N PRO A 128 9.07 -24.80 -13.96
CA PRO A 128 9.05 -23.74 -14.95
C PRO A 128 9.21 -24.30 -16.38
N PRO A 129 8.83 -23.54 -17.42
CA PRO A 129 9.01 -23.93 -18.81
C PRO A 129 10.46 -24.32 -19.15
N ALA A 130 10.64 -25.15 -20.18
CA ALA A 130 11.97 -25.55 -20.62
C ALA A 130 12.86 -24.32 -20.93
N GLY A 131 14.07 -24.30 -20.37
CA GLY A 131 15.00 -23.18 -20.49
C GLY A 131 14.80 -22.06 -19.47
N VAL A 132 13.78 -22.14 -18.60
CA VAL A 132 13.54 -21.18 -17.52
C VAL A 132 14.00 -21.78 -16.18
N THR A 133 14.67 -20.98 -15.35
CA THR A 133 15.08 -21.37 -14.00
C THR A 133 14.54 -20.37 -12.98
N LEU A 134 14.07 -20.88 -11.84
CA LEU A 134 13.67 -20.07 -10.70
C LEU A 134 14.81 -20.09 -9.68
N ARG A 135 15.23 -18.90 -9.22
CA ARG A 135 16.30 -18.75 -8.24
C ARG A 135 15.83 -17.76 -7.15
N PRO A 136 15.94 -18.12 -5.86
CA PRO A 136 15.72 -17.14 -4.79
C PRO A 136 16.75 -16.01 -4.90
N VAL A 137 16.30 -14.77 -4.70
CA VAL A 137 17.19 -13.61 -4.55
C VAL A 137 17.68 -13.59 -3.11
N THR A 138 18.96 -13.86 -2.90
CA THR A 138 19.57 -13.94 -1.56
C THR A 138 20.75 -13.01 -1.37
N ALA A 139 21.29 -12.48 -2.48
CA ALA A 139 22.34 -11.47 -2.49
C ALA A 139 22.05 -10.41 -3.55
N ALA A 140 22.68 -9.24 -3.44
CA ALA A 140 22.57 -8.17 -4.43
C ALA A 140 22.90 -8.66 -5.86
N ALA A 141 23.90 -9.53 -6.01
CA ALA A 141 24.26 -10.12 -7.29
C ALA A 141 23.14 -10.98 -7.94
N ASP A 142 22.19 -11.51 -7.15
CA ASP A 142 21.02 -12.18 -7.71
C ASP A 142 20.02 -11.16 -8.29
N ALA A 143 19.92 -9.96 -7.71
CA ALA A 143 19.06 -8.89 -8.20
C ALA A 143 19.59 -8.25 -9.49
N ASP A 144 20.92 -8.19 -9.66
CA ASP A 144 21.55 -7.68 -10.89
C ASP A 144 21.19 -8.51 -12.14
N LEU A 145 20.66 -9.72 -11.98
CA LEU A 145 20.20 -10.57 -13.09
C LEU A 145 18.91 -10.08 -13.76
N VAL A 146 18.19 -9.14 -13.12
CA VAL A 146 16.90 -8.58 -13.62
C VAL A 146 16.94 -7.06 -13.81
N ALA A 147 18.11 -6.45 -13.68
CA ALA A 147 18.34 -5.01 -13.82
C ALA A 147 18.49 -4.54 -15.29
#